data_AF-A0A7H9ZVW5-F1
#
_entry.id   AF-A0A7H9ZVW5-F1
#
_cell.length_a   1.000
_cell.length_b   1.000
_cell.length_c   1.000
_cell.angle_alpha   90.00
_cell.angle_beta   90.00
_cell.angle_gamma   90.00
#
_symmetry.space_group_name_H-M   'P 1'
#
loop_
_entity.id
_entity.type
_entity.pdbx_description
1 polymer ?
#
loop_
_entity_poly.entity_id
_entity_poly.type
_entity_poly.pdbx_seq_one_letter_code
_entity_poly.pdbx_strand_id
1 'polypeptide(L)'
;MNTNNIKKYAPQARNDFRDAVIQKLTTLGIAADKKGNLQIAEAETIGETVRYGQFDYPLSTLPRRERLVKRAREQGFEVLVEHCAYTWFNRLCAIRYMELHGYLEHGFRMLSHPETPTAFEVLDHVPEVAEALLPESKAQLVEMKLSGNQDEALYRELLLGQCHALHHAMPFLFEAVDDEAELLLPDNLTRTDSILRGLVDDIPEEDWEQVEVIGWLYQFYISEKKDAVIGKVGFVE
;
A
#
# COMPACT_ATOMS: atom_id res chain seq x y z
N MET A 1 -2.67 14.26 21.55
CA MET A 1 -3.36 13.40 20.57
C MET A 1 -4.86 13.36 20.84
N ASN A 2 -5.64 13.70 19.81
CA ASN A 2 -7.09 13.62 19.71
C ASN A 2 -7.48 12.37 18.91
N THR A 3 -8.06 11.37 19.58
CA THR A 3 -8.42 10.10 18.94
C THR A 3 -9.63 10.20 18.00
N ASN A 4 -10.37 11.31 17.96
CA ASN A 4 -11.57 11.43 17.13
C ASN A 4 -11.25 11.43 15.64
N ASN A 5 -10.14 12.06 15.24
CA ASN A 5 -9.65 12.06 13.87
C ASN A 5 -9.33 10.63 13.42
N ILE A 6 -8.58 9.91 14.24
CA ILE A 6 -8.18 8.51 14.02
C ILE A 6 -9.42 7.59 13.96
N LYS A 7 -10.38 7.78 14.87
CA LYS A 7 -11.62 7.00 14.94
C LYS A 7 -12.51 7.20 13.70
N LYS A 8 -12.47 8.38 13.10
CA LYS A 8 -13.19 8.68 11.85
C LYS A 8 -12.45 8.10 10.64
N TYR A 9 -11.14 8.27 10.58
CA TYR A 9 -10.31 7.85 9.45
C TYR A 9 -10.17 6.33 9.33
N ALA A 10 -9.77 5.64 10.40
CA ALA A 10 -9.29 4.26 10.30
C ALA A 10 -10.33 3.25 9.76
N PRO A 11 -11.63 3.32 10.12
CA PRO A 11 -12.65 2.44 9.52
C PRO A 11 -12.84 2.71 8.02
N GLN A 12 -12.85 3.98 7.62
CA GLN A 12 -12.95 4.35 6.20
C GLN A 12 -11.73 3.86 5.42
N ALA A 13 -10.53 4.08 5.98
CA ALA A 13 -9.28 3.61 5.41
C ALA A 13 -9.32 2.09 5.16
N ARG A 14 -9.84 1.29 6.10
CA ARG A 14 -9.99 -0.15 5.90
C ARG A 14 -10.80 -0.47 4.64
N ASN A 15 -11.93 0.20 4.43
CA ASN A 15 -12.76 -0.03 3.26
C ASN A 15 -12.02 0.39 1.98
N ASP A 16 -11.38 1.56 1.99
CA ASP A 16 -10.64 2.08 0.83
C ASP A 16 -9.45 1.17 0.44
N PHE A 17 -8.67 0.70 1.41
CA PHE A 17 -7.57 -0.24 1.17
C PHE A 17 -8.06 -1.58 0.66
N ARG A 18 -9.19 -2.11 1.17
CA ARG A 18 -9.77 -3.34 0.66
C ARG A 18 -10.22 -3.18 -0.79
N ASP A 19 -10.93 -2.10 -1.10
CA ASP A 19 -11.43 -1.85 -2.45
C ASP A 19 -10.27 -1.67 -3.44
N ALA A 20 -9.22 -0.95 -3.06
CA ALA A 20 -8.01 -0.82 -3.87
C ALA A 20 -7.32 -2.17 -4.12
N VAL A 21 -7.19 -3.01 -3.09
CA VAL A 21 -6.62 -4.36 -3.24
C VAL A 21 -7.49 -5.25 -4.13
N ILE A 22 -8.81 -5.20 -3.99
CA ILE A 22 -9.74 -5.92 -4.86
C ILE A 22 -9.59 -5.48 -6.32
N GLN A 23 -9.45 -4.18 -6.57
CA GLN A 23 -9.19 -3.66 -7.90
C GLN A 23 -7.88 -4.21 -8.48
N LYS A 24 -6.77 -4.17 -7.73
CA LYS A 24 -5.49 -4.75 -8.17
C LYS A 24 -5.55 -6.26 -8.40
N LEU A 25 -6.22 -7.01 -7.53
CA LEU A 25 -6.44 -8.45 -7.74
C LEU A 25 -7.25 -8.71 -9.00
N THR A 26 -8.29 -7.91 -9.26
CA THR A 26 -9.11 -8.00 -10.47
C THR A 26 -8.28 -7.76 -11.72
N THR A 27 -7.36 -6.78 -11.70
CA THR A 27 -6.45 -6.54 -12.83
C THR A 27 -5.45 -7.68 -13.04
N LEU A 28 -5.13 -8.45 -12.00
CA LEU A 28 -4.30 -9.67 -12.06
C LEU A 28 -5.12 -10.93 -12.40
N GLY A 29 -6.40 -10.76 -12.74
CA GLY A 29 -7.31 -11.86 -13.06
C GLY A 29 -7.66 -12.73 -11.86
N ILE A 30 -7.64 -12.19 -10.64
CA ILE A 30 -8.00 -12.87 -9.39
C ILE A 30 -9.23 -12.16 -8.84
N ALA A 31 -10.39 -12.82 -8.88
CA ALA A 31 -11.65 -12.26 -8.39
C ALA A 31 -12.45 -13.31 -7.62
N ALA A 32 -13.55 -12.89 -6.97
CA ALA A 32 -14.53 -13.79 -6.40
C ALA A 32 -15.94 -13.38 -6.83
N ASP A 33 -16.82 -14.36 -7.00
CA ASP A 33 -18.24 -14.09 -7.23
C ASP A 33 -18.95 -13.63 -5.94
N LYS A 34 -20.23 -13.26 -6.04
CA LYS A 34 -21.04 -12.85 -4.88
C LYS A 34 -21.21 -13.92 -3.80
N LYS A 35 -20.90 -15.19 -4.11
CA LYS A 35 -20.94 -16.32 -3.19
C LYS A 35 -19.55 -16.62 -2.61
N GLY A 36 -18.52 -15.86 -2.96
CA GLY A 36 -17.14 -16.05 -2.52
C GLY A 36 -16.39 -17.14 -3.30
N ASN A 37 -16.94 -17.63 -4.42
CA ASN A 37 -16.23 -18.60 -5.25
C ASN A 37 -15.13 -17.90 -6.04
N LEU A 38 -13.91 -18.40 -5.91
CA LEU A 38 -12.73 -17.84 -6.56
C LEU A 38 -12.81 -18.02 -8.10
N GLN A 39 -12.55 -16.94 -8.82
CA GLN A 39 -12.48 -16.87 -10.28
C GLN A 39 -11.08 -16.43 -10.68
N ILE A 40 -10.34 -17.32 -11.34
CA ILE A 40 -8.97 -17.09 -11.77
C ILE A 40 -8.93 -17.09 -13.29
N ALA A 41 -8.58 -15.95 -13.89
CA ALA A 41 -8.35 -15.85 -15.33
C ALA A 41 -7.08 -16.62 -15.72
N GLU A 42 -7.09 -17.18 -16.93
CA GLU A 42 -5.90 -17.81 -17.51
C GLU A 42 -4.82 -16.77 -17.80
N ALA A 43 -3.57 -17.22 -17.74
CA ALA A 43 -2.39 -16.41 -18.04
C ALA A 43 -2.01 -16.64 -19.52
N GLU A 44 -2.22 -15.65 -20.36
CA GLU A 44 -1.85 -15.72 -21.79
C GLU A 44 -0.50 -15.03 -22.01
N THR A 45 0.56 -15.80 -22.28
CA THR A 45 1.90 -15.24 -22.53
C THR A 45 2.02 -14.75 -23.98
N ILE A 46 2.39 -13.48 -24.15
CA ILE A 46 2.59 -12.82 -25.44
C ILE A 46 3.94 -12.09 -25.41
N GLY A 47 4.99 -12.74 -25.91
CA GLY A 47 6.35 -12.20 -25.87
C GLY A 47 6.83 -11.99 -24.43
N GLU A 48 7.20 -10.75 -24.09
CA GLU A 48 7.63 -10.36 -22.74
C GLU A 48 6.48 -9.89 -21.83
N THR A 49 5.24 -10.11 -22.26
CA THR A 49 4.02 -9.75 -21.50
C THR A 49 3.17 -10.98 -21.19
N VAL A 50 2.34 -10.86 -20.15
CA VAL A 50 1.30 -11.80 -19.78
C VAL A 50 -0.03 -11.06 -19.67
N ARG A 51 -1.09 -11.62 -20.26
CA ARG A 51 -2.43 -11.07 -20.27
C ARG A 51 -3.35 -11.84 -19.33
N TYR A 52 -4.16 -11.10 -18.56
CA TYR A 52 -5.23 -11.60 -17.71
C TYR A 52 -6.54 -10.91 -18.10
N GLY A 53 -7.35 -11.57 -18.94
CA GLY A 53 -8.55 -10.94 -19.50
C GLY A 53 -8.17 -9.74 -20.38
N GLN A 54 -8.40 -8.52 -19.89
CA GLN A 54 -8.13 -7.27 -20.62
C GLN A 54 -6.87 -6.53 -20.15
N PHE A 55 -6.16 -7.05 -19.14
CA PHE A 55 -5.03 -6.38 -18.53
C PHE A 55 -3.72 -7.07 -18.89
N ASP A 56 -2.73 -6.27 -19.28
CA ASP A 56 -1.39 -6.73 -19.66
C ASP A 56 -0.38 -6.34 -18.57
N TYR A 57 0.48 -7.30 -18.22
CA TYR A 57 1.57 -7.12 -17.27
C TYR A 57 2.89 -7.63 -17.87
N PRO A 58 4.05 -7.16 -17.38
CA PRO A 58 5.32 -7.79 -17.70
C PRO A 58 5.32 -9.26 -17.30
N LEU A 59 5.87 -10.14 -18.13
CA LEU A 59 5.96 -11.59 -17.88
C LEU A 59 6.69 -11.90 -16.57
N SER A 60 7.62 -11.05 -16.15
CA SER A 60 8.34 -11.13 -14.87
C SER A 60 7.42 -11.09 -13.64
N THR A 61 6.19 -10.59 -13.76
CA THR A 61 5.21 -10.55 -12.66
C THR A 61 4.48 -11.88 -12.44
N LEU A 62 4.49 -12.78 -13.43
CA LEU A 62 3.73 -14.03 -13.39
C LEU A 62 4.03 -14.90 -12.15
N PRO A 63 5.30 -15.13 -11.73
CA PRO A 63 5.58 -15.93 -10.54
C PRO A 63 4.98 -15.34 -9.26
N ARG A 64 4.99 -14.01 -9.14
CA ARG A 64 4.39 -13.27 -8.00
C ARG A 64 2.87 -13.40 -8.02
N ARG A 65 2.25 -13.25 -9.19
CA ARG A 65 0.81 -13.47 -9.38
C ARG A 65 0.40 -14.90 -8.99
N GLU A 66 1.15 -15.93 -9.38
CA GLU A 66 0.82 -17.32 -9.04
C GLU A 66 0.87 -17.60 -7.53
N ARG A 67 1.71 -16.88 -6.77
CA ARG A 67 1.68 -16.94 -5.30
C ARG A 67 0.40 -16.33 -4.72
N LEU A 68 -0.09 -15.20 -5.26
CA LEU A 68 -1.39 -14.66 -4.88
C LEU A 68 -2.53 -15.63 -5.18
N VAL A 69 -2.51 -16.28 -6.36
CA VAL A 69 -3.50 -17.30 -6.72
C VAL A 69 -3.47 -18.46 -5.74
N LYS A 70 -2.29 -18.96 -5.40
CA LYS A 70 -2.12 -20.03 -4.42
C LYS A 70 -2.69 -19.63 -3.05
N ARG A 71 -2.35 -18.44 -2.55
CA ARG A 71 -2.89 -17.92 -1.29
C ARG A 71 -4.40 -17.78 -1.32
N ALA A 72 -4.96 -17.26 -2.41
CA ALA A 72 -6.42 -17.14 -2.58
C ALA A 72 -7.12 -18.50 -2.55
N ARG A 73 -6.51 -19.55 -3.13
CA ARG A 73 -7.03 -20.93 -3.11
C ARG A 73 -6.93 -21.57 -1.72
N GLU A 74 -5.85 -21.33 -1.00
CA GLU A 74 -5.59 -21.96 0.31
C GLU A 74 -6.32 -21.27 1.47
N GLN A 75 -6.42 -19.94 1.45
CA GLN A 75 -6.92 -19.13 2.56
C GLN A 75 -8.29 -18.50 2.28
N GLY A 76 -8.68 -18.41 1.01
CA GLY A 76 -9.89 -17.72 0.55
C GLY A 76 -9.62 -16.27 0.13
N PHE A 77 -10.43 -15.78 -0.81
CA PHE A 77 -10.27 -14.45 -1.41
C PHE A 77 -10.38 -13.32 -0.38
N GLU A 78 -11.40 -13.34 0.48
CA GLU A 78 -11.59 -12.30 1.50
C GLU A 78 -10.43 -12.25 2.51
N VAL A 79 -9.87 -13.41 2.87
CA VAL A 79 -8.72 -13.47 3.79
C VAL A 79 -7.48 -12.84 3.13
N LEU A 80 -7.25 -13.12 1.85
CA LEU A 80 -6.18 -12.50 1.07
C LEU A 80 -6.36 -10.98 1.00
N VAL A 81 -7.56 -10.51 0.67
CA VAL A 81 -7.88 -9.06 0.59
C VAL A 81 -7.61 -8.37 1.93
N GLU A 82 -8.15 -8.90 3.03
CA GLU A 82 -7.94 -8.33 4.36
C GLU A 82 -6.46 -8.28 4.74
N HIS A 83 -5.72 -9.35 4.47
CA HIS A 83 -4.30 -9.41 4.78
C HIS A 83 -3.52 -8.35 4.00
N CYS A 84 -3.69 -8.30 2.67
CA CYS A 84 -2.96 -7.36 1.82
C CYS A 84 -3.35 -5.90 2.10
N ALA A 85 -4.63 -5.63 2.33
CA ALA A 85 -5.12 -4.29 2.70
C ALA A 85 -4.51 -3.84 4.03
N TYR A 86 -4.48 -4.72 5.02
CA TYR A 86 -3.87 -4.46 6.31
C TYR A 86 -2.36 -4.22 6.20
N THR A 87 -1.65 -5.03 5.40
CA THR A 87 -0.21 -4.85 5.15
C THR A 87 0.08 -3.45 4.60
N TRP A 88 -0.64 -3.00 3.57
CA TRP A 88 -0.42 -1.67 2.99
C TRP A 88 -0.80 -0.53 3.93
N PHE A 89 -1.93 -0.64 4.62
CA PHE A 89 -2.33 0.32 5.65
C PHE A 89 -1.24 0.47 6.72
N ASN A 90 -0.74 -0.65 7.26
CA ASN A 90 0.27 -0.66 8.31
C ASN A 90 1.61 -0.06 7.82
N ARG A 91 2.07 -0.42 6.61
CA ARG A 91 3.30 0.12 6.01
C ARG A 91 3.21 1.64 5.83
N LEU A 92 2.08 2.15 5.34
CA LEU A 92 1.89 3.59 5.14
C LEU A 92 1.77 4.35 6.45
N CYS A 93 1.08 3.80 7.47
CA CYS A 93 1.06 4.39 8.80
C CYS A 93 2.46 4.47 9.42
N ALA A 94 3.27 3.42 9.25
CA ALA A 94 4.65 3.41 9.71
C ALA A 94 5.50 4.46 9.00
N ILE A 95 5.42 4.56 7.66
CA ILE A 95 6.13 5.60 6.90
C ILE A 95 5.68 7.00 7.36
N ARG A 96 4.37 7.23 7.54
CA ARG A 96 3.85 8.51 8.02
C ARG A 96 4.42 8.90 9.38
N TYR A 97 4.48 7.95 10.31
CA TYR A 97 5.10 8.20 11.61
C TYR A 97 6.60 8.53 11.45
N MET A 98 7.32 7.74 10.66
CA MET A 98 8.77 7.91 10.48
C MET A 98 9.14 9.22 9.80
N GLU A 99 8.41 9.64 8.76
CA GLU A 99 8.71 10.89 8.05
C GLU A 99 8.50 12.13 8.94
N LEU A 100 7.48 12.11 9.81
CA LEU A 100 7.20 13.23 10.71
C LEU A 100 8.23 13.36 11.83
N HIS A 101 8.88 12.25 12.20
CA HIS A 101 9.92 12.22 13.22
C HIS A 101 11.35 12.30 12.63
N GLY A 102 11.48 12.44 11.31
CA GLY A 102 12.79 12.50 10.65
C GLY A 102 13.59 11.19 10.73
N TYR A 103 12.89 10.04 10.76
CA TYR A 103 13.51 8.71 10.86
C TYR A 103 13.81 8.06 9.50
N LEU A 104 13.45 8.71 8.39
CA LEU A 104 13.83 8.25 7.05
C LEU A 104 15.27 8.68 6.77
N GLU A 105 16.14 7.72 6.41
CA GLU A 105 17.59 7.95 6.27
C GLU A 105 17.95 9.05 5.27
N HIS A 106 17.17 9.18 4.19
CA HIS A 106 17.37 10.20 3.17
C HIS A 106 16.93 11.61 3.60
N GLY A 107 16.21 11.75 4.72
CA GLY A 107 15.88 13.05 5.33
C GLY A 107 14.71 13.82 4.72
N PHE A 108 13.93 13.24 3.79
CA PHE A 108 12.79 13.88 3.12
C PHE A 108 11.47 13.16 3.46
N ARG A 109 10.33 13.84 3.34
CA ARG A 109 9.01 13.22 3.55
C ARG A 109 8.54 12.43 2.33
N MET A 110 8.09 11.20 2.56
CA MET A 110 7.69 10.25 1.52
C MET A 110 6.21 10.37 1.12
N LEU A 111 5.32 10.69 2.06
CA LEU A 111 3.86 10.75 1.84
C LEU A 111 3.33 12.19 1.77
N SER A 112 4.15 13.16 2.16
CA SER A 112 3.75 14.56 2.26
C SER A 112 4.88 15.50 1.84
N HIS A 113 4.57 16.80 1.84
CA HIS A 113 5.54 17.86 1.61
C HIS A 113 5.34 18.94 2.68
N PRO A 114 6.41 19.44 3.33
CA PRO A 114 6.30 20.37 4.46
C PRO A 114 5.72 21.74 4.06
N GLU A 115 6.07 22.25 2.87
CA GLU A 115 5.66 23.58 2.40
C GLU A 115 4.54 23.59 1.35
N THR A 116 4.38 22.51 0.58
CA THR A 116 3.47 22.44 -0.56
C THR A 116 2.34 21.44 -0.27
N PRO A 117 1.13 21.91 0.07
CA PRO A 117 0.00 21.02 0.31
C PRO A 117 -0.23 20.07 -0.87
N THR A 118 -0.55 18.81 -0.57
CA THR A 118 -0.83 17.73 -1.54
C THR A 118 0.35 17.25 -2.41
N ALA A 119 1.52 17.90 -2.33
CA ALA A 119 2.74 17.43 -3.00
C ALA A 119 3.52 16.39 -2.15
N PHE A 120 4.57 15.83 -2.74
CA PHE A 120 5.45 14.83 -2.14
C PHE A 120 6.90 15.34 -2.20
N GLU A 121 7.52 15.59 -1.05
CA GLU A 121 8.87 16.19 -0.97
C GLU A 121 9.93 15.32 -1.67
N VAL A 122 9.80 14.00 -1.59
CA VAL A 122 10.69 13.06 -2.28
C VAL A 122 10.74 13.23 -3.80
N LEU A 123 9.70 13.79 -4.42
CA LEU A 123 9.72 14.06 -5.86
C LEU A 123 10.57 15.29 -6.23
N ASP A 124 10.88 16.15 -5.28
CA ASP A 124 11.78 17.30 -5.47
C ASP A 124 13.25 16.92 -5.24
N HIS A 125 13.49 15.79 -4.55
CA HIS A 125 14.81 15.31 -4.13
C HIS A 125 15.13 13.91 -4.68
N VAL A 126 14.65 13.60 -5.88
CA VAL A 126 14.81 12.29 -6.54
C VAL A 126 16.26 11.80 -6.56
N PRO A 127 17.29 12.62 -6.92
CA PRO A 127 18.67 12.14 -6.96
C PRO A 127 19.20 11.66 -5.60
N GLU A 128 18.88 12.37 -4.51
CA GLU A 128 19.29 12.05 -3.15
C GLU A 128 18.53 10.84 -2.61
N VAL A 129 17.21 10.82 -2.80
CA VAL A 129 16.34 9.72 -2.37
C VAL A 129 16.71 8.43 -3.11
N ALA A 130 16.93 8.50 -4.43
CA ALA A 130 17.31 7.35 -5.23
C ALA A 130 18.71 6.82 -4.89
N GLU A 131 19.67 7.69 -4.55
CA GLU A 131 21.00 7.24 -4.07
C GLU A 131 20.87 6.41 -2.79
N ALA A 132 20.00 6.83 -1.86
CA ALA A 132 19.81 6.15 -0.59
C ALA A 132 19.01 4.85 -0.72
N LEU A 133 17.96 4.84 -1.56
CA LEU A 133 17.00 3.73 -1.62
C LEU A 133 17.24 2.76 -2.78
N LEU A 134 17.69 3.24 -3.94
CA LEU A 134 17.73 2.51 -5.21
C LEU A 134 18.97 2.89 -6.04
N PRO A 135 20.21 2.76 -5.48
CA PRO A 135 21.43 3.28 -6.10
C PRO A 135 21.68 2.70 -7.50
N GLU A 136 21.28 1.44 -7.75
CA GLU A 136 21.38 0.78 -9.05
C GLU A 136 20.44 1.35 -10.12
N SER A 137 19.28 1.89 -9.72
CA SER A 137 18.26 2.46 -10.62
C SER A 137 18.29 3.99 -10.65
N LYS A 138 19.18 4.63 -9.89
CA LYS A 138 19.27 6.09 -9.75
C LYS A 138 19.27 6.82 -11.10
N ALA A 139 20.09 6.38 -12.05
CA ALA A 139 20.20 7.03 -13.36
C ALA A 139 18.85 7.04 -14.10
N GLN A 140 18.14 5.90 -14.07
CA GLN A 140 16.81 5.76 -14.67
C GLN A 140 15.78 6.65 -13.96
N LEU A 141 15.77 6.69 -12.63
CA LEU A 141 14.80 7.49 -11.86
C LEU A 141 15.01 9.00 -12.07
N VAL A 142 16.26 9.44 -12.19
CA VAL A 142 16.59 10.84 -12.55
C VAL A 142 16.10 11.15 -13.96
N GLU A 143 16.30 10.25 -14.92
CA GLU A 143 15.77 10.41 -16.28
C GLU A 143 14.24 10.49 -16.29
N MET A 144 13.55 9.65 -15.51
CA MET A 144 12.09 9.70 -15.34
C MET A 144 11.62 11.04 -14.76
N LYS A 145 12.37 11.63 -13.83
CA LYS A 145 12.05 12.97 -13.30
C LYS A 145 12.21 14.04 -14.37
N LEU A 146 13.27 13.96 -15.19
CA LEU A 146 13.55 14.92 -16.25
C LEU A 146 12.56 14.85 -17.42
N SER A 147 11.94 13.69 -17.66
CA SER A 147 10.90 13.53 -18.69
C SER A 147 9.60 14.29 -18.34
N GLY A 148 9.35 14.52 -17.04
CA GLY A 148 8.28 15.38 -16.52
C GLY A 148 6.86 14.83 -16.70
N ASN A 149 6.70 13.59 -17.18
CA ASN A 149 5.38 12.96 -17.39
C ASN A 149 5.26 11.58 -16.73
N GLN A 150 6.18 11.24 -15.82
CA GLN A 150 6.26 9.93 -15.15
C GLN A 150 6.17 10.02 -13.63
N ASP A 151 5.69 11.13 -13.06
CA ASP A 151 5.68 11.36 -11.60
C ASP A 151 5.00 10.25 -10.80
N GLU A 152 3.86 9.71 -11.28
CA GLU A 152 3.17 8.59 -10.61
C GLU A 152 4.03 7.32 -10.58
N ALA A 153 4.65 6.96 -11.71
CA ALA A 153 5.52 5.78 -11.80
C ALA A 153 6.80 5.97 -10.99
N LEU A 154 7.38 7.17 -11.06
CA LEU A 154 8.56 7.55 -10.28
C LEU A 154 8.28 7.48 -8.78
N TYR A 155 7.17 8.08 -8.33
CA TYR A 155 6.74 8.04 -6.94
C TYR A 155 6.56 6.61 -6.44
N ARG A 156 5.93 5.76 -7.27
CA ARG A 156 5.73 4.35 -6.96
C ARG A 156 7.05 3.61 -6.74
N GLU A 157 8.04 3.81 -7.61
CA GLU A 157 9.37 3.20 -7.44
C GLU A 157 10.05 3.66 -6.15
N LEU A 158 10.01 4.97 -5.84
CA LEU A 158 10.59 5.50 -4.60
C LEU A 158 9.90 4.95 -3.35
N LEU A 159 8.56 4.86 -3.35
CA LEU A 159 7.80 4.32 -2.22
C LEU A 159 8.09 2.83 -2.00
N LEU A 160 8.24 2.05 -3.08
CA LEU A 160 8.64 0.64 -3.00
C LEU A 160 10.08 0.50 -2.47
N GLY A 161 11.02 1.29 -2.99
CA GLY A 161 12.39 1.34 -2.48
C GLY A 161 12.45 1.71 -0.99
N GLN A 162 11.59 2.62 -0.54
CA GLN A 162 11.47 2.95 0.88
C GLN A 162 10.96 1.77 1.71
N CYS A 163 9.96 1.04 1.22
CA CYS A 163 9.46 -0.16 1.88
C CYS A 163 10.55 -1.24 1.97
N HIS A 164 11.39 -1.40 0.94
CA HIS A 164 12.52 -2.33 0.94
C HIS A 164 13.61 -1.94 1.95
N ALA A 165 13.99 -0.67 1.99
CA ALA A 165 14.94 -0.16 2.99
C ALA A 165 14.42 -0.40 4.41
N LEU A 166 13.15 -0.11 4.67
CA LEU A 166 12.53 -0.33 5.98
C LEU A 166 12.32 -1.81 6.31
N HIS A 167 12.17 -2.69 5.31
CA HIS A 167 12.19 -4.13 5.52
C HIS A 167 13.53 -4.59 6.12
N HIS A 168 14.66 -4.10 5.61
CA HIS A 168 15.97 -4.44 6.15
C HIS A 168 16.18 -3.92 7.58
N ALA A 169 15.70 -2.71 7.88
CA ALA A 169 15.84 -2.11 9.20
C ALA A 169 14.85 -2.67 10.24
N MET A 170 13.60 -2.95 9.84
CA MET A 170 12.51 -3.40 10.70
C MET A 170 11.70 -4.55 10.08
N PRO A 171 12.27 -5.77 9.97
CA PRO A 171 11.64 -6.90 9.31
C PRO A 171 10.31 -7.36 9.91
N PHE A 172 10.00 -7.02 11.17
CA PHE A 172 8.73 -7.40 11.80
C PHE A 172 7.55 -6.53 11.34
N LEU A 173 7.81 -5.27 10.99
CA LEU A 173 6.78 -4.27 10.64
C LEU A 173 6.63 -4.16 9.13
N PHE A 174 7.77 -4.22 8.46
CA PHE A 174 7.89 -4.36 7.03
C PHE A 174 8.33 -5.78 6.81
N GLU A 175 7.42 -6.74 6.96
CA GLU A 175 7.71 -8.13 6.64
C GLU A 175 8.31 -8.21 5.23
N ALA A 176 9.33 -9.06 5.05
CA ALA A 176 9.86 -9.46 3.73
C ALA A 176 8.75 -9.99 2.82
N VAL A 177 7.65 -10.35 3.48
CA VAL A 177 6.47 -11.02 2.99
C VAL A 177 5.99 -10.30 1.75
N ASP A 178 6.27 -11.04 0.67
CA ASP A 178 5.62 -11.05 -0.61
C ASP A 178 6.02 -9.89 -1.52
N ASP A 179 7.03 -10.12 -2.37
CA ASP A 179 7.16 -9.39 -3.65
C ASP A 179 5.75 -9.23 -4.28
N GLU A 180 4.89 -10.24 -4.19
CA GLU A 180 3.54 -10.15 -4.73
C GLU A 180 2.62 -9.12 -4.07
N ALA A 181 2.85 -8.70 -2.81
CA ALA A 181 2.09 -7.61 -2.18
C ALA A 181 2.35 -6.27 -2.88
N GLU A 182 3.53 -6.04 -3.46
CA GLU A 182 3.81 -4.85 -4.27
C GLU A 182 2.99 -4.83 -5.58
N LEU A 183 2.59 -5.99 -6.12
CA LEU A 183 1.62 -6.00 -7.24
C LEU A 183 0.27 -5.43 -6.81
N LEU A 184 0.00 -5.43 -5.50
CA LEU A 184 -1.22 -4.94 -4.88
C LEU A 184 -1.06 -3.54 -4.27
N LEU A 185 0.11 -2.90 -4.43
CA LEU A 185 0.24 -1.48 -4.11
C LEU A 185 -0.78 -0.70 -4.97
N PRO A 186 -1.68 0.09 -4.36
CA PRO A 186 -2.70 0.83 -5.08
C PRO A 186 -2.09 1.74 -6.15
N ASP A 187 -2.84 1.94 -7.23
CA ASP A 187 -2.49 2.90 -8.26
C ASP A 187 -2.98 4.30 -7.86
N ASN A 188 -2.62 5.33 -8.64
CA ASN A 188 -3.12 6.70 -8.48
C ASN A 188 -2.70 7.38 -7.15
N LEU A 189 -1.53 7.03 -6.63
CA LEU A 189 -1.05 7.47 -5.32
C LEU A 189 -0.77 8.97 -5.26
N THR A 190 -0.39 9.59 -6.38
CA THR A 190 -0.10 11.02 -6.46
C THR A 190 -1.34 11.90 -6.72
N ARG A 191 -2.52 11.29 -6.92
CA ARG A 191 -3.75 12.04 -7.18
C ARG A 191 -4.37 12.60 -5.91
N THR A 192 -5.22 13.61 -6.07
CA THR A 192 -5.93 14.26 -4.96
C THR A 192 -6.98 13.36 -4.29
N ASP A 193 -7.44 12.32 -4.98
CA ASP A 193 -8.35 11.28 -4.46
C ASP A 193 -7.61 10.00 -4.02
N SER A 194 -6.29 10.08 -3.87
CA SER A 194 -5.43 8.98 -3.40
C SER A 194 -5.79 8.53 -1.99
N ILE A 195 -5.65 7.23 -1.75
CA ILE A 195 -5.72 6.61 -0.41
C ILE A 195 -4.72 7.21 0.60
N LEU A 196 -3.66 7.87 0.11
CA LEU A 196 -2.69 8.56 0.96
C LEU A 196 -3.27 9.83 1.58
N ARG A 197 -4.24 10.48 0.91
CA ARG A 197 -4.77 11.76 1.38
C ARG A 197 -5.48 11.64 2.71
N GLY A 198 -6.29 10.61 2.91
CA GLY A 198 -6.93 10.41 4.21
C GLY A 198 -5.91 10.27 5.34
N LEU A 199 -4.79 9.56 5.10
CA LEU A 199 -3.75 9.39 6.13
C LEU A 199 -3.04 10.70 6.49
N VAL A 200 -2.80 11.55 5.49
CA VAL A 200 -2.01 12.78 5.64
C VAL A 200 -2.88 13.98 6.05
N ASP A 201 -4.10 14.08 5.53
CA ASP A 201 -4.99 15.24 5.71
C ASP A 201 -5.99 15.06 6.86
N ASP A 202 -6.53 13.85 7.07
CA ASP A 202 -7.58 13.66 8.09
C ASP A 202 -7.00 13.51 9.51
N ILE A 203 -5.69 13.24 9.63
CA ILE A 203 -4.99 13.13 10.91
C ILE A 203 -3.93 14.23 11.01
N PRO A 204 -4.18 15.28 11.81
CA PRO A 204 -3.24 16.37 12.05
C PRO A 204 -1.86 15.87 12.52
N GLU A 205 -0.78 16.55 12.13
CA GLU A 205 0.59 16.17 12.53
C GLU A 205 0.77 16.11 14.06
N GLU A 206 0.07 16.95 14.82
CA GLU A 206 0.05 16.93 16.30
C GLU A 206 -0.47 15.60 16.89
N ASP A 207 -1.32 14.88 16.17
CA ASP A 207 -1.82 13.58 16.60
C ASP A 207 -0.78 12.48 16.40
N TRP A 208 0.23 12.71 15.56
CA TRP A 208 1.32 11.78 15.30
C TRP A 208 2.48 11.90 16.28
N GLU A 209 2.58 12.97 17.08
CA GLU A 209 3.67 13.17 18.06
C GLU A 209 3.79 12.05 19.11
N GLN A 210 2.69 11.34 19.36
CA GLN A 210 2.61 10.26 20.33
C GLN A 210 2.60 8.91 19.62
N VAL A 211 3.51 8.01 20.00
CA VAL A 211 3.61 6.65 19.43
C VAL A 211 2.30 5.85 19.55
N GLU A 212 1.47 6.18 20.54
CA GLU A 212 0.13 5.63 20.74
C GLU A 212 -0.80 5.79 19.53
N VAL A 213 -0.54 6.75 18.63
CA VAL A 213 -1.28 6.94 17.37
C VAL A 213 -1.36 5.65 16.56
N ILE A 214 -0.27 4.88 16.52
CA ILE A 214 -0.19 3.60 15.80
C ILE A 214 -1.12 2.57 16.45
N GLY A 215 -1.17 2.54 17.79
CA GLY A 215 -2.07 1.66 18.54
C GLY A 215 -3.54 1.98 18.28
N TRP A 216 -3.91 3.26 18.24
CA TRP A 216 -5.28 3.69 17.96
C TRP A 216 -5.69 3.45 16.50
N LEU A 217 -4.80 3.72 15.55
CA LEU A 217 -5.00 3.40 14.14
C LEU A 217 -5.32 1.92 13.97
N TYR A 218 -4.50 1.06 14.55
CA TYR A 218 -4.74 -0.38 14.54
C TYR A 218 -6.08 -0.75 15.20
N GLN A 219 -6.35 -0.23 16.41
CA GLN A 219 -7.55 -0.55 17.17
C GLN A 219 -8.83 -0.21 16.41
N PHE A 220 -8.88 0.98 15.80
CA PHE A 220 -10.05 1.43 15.04
C PHE A 220 -10.12 0.81 13.65
N TYR A 221 -8.99 0.49 13.00
CA TYR A 221 -8.98 -0.20 11.72
C TYR A 221 -9.67 -1.57 11.80
N ILE A 222 -9.40 -2.34 12.87
CA ILE A 222 -9.98 -3.68 13.04
C ILE A 222 -11.33 -3.70 13.77
N SER A 223 -11.88 -2.55 14.18
CA SER A 223 -13.07 -2.53 15.04
C SER A 223 -14.30 -3.14 14.36
N GLU A 224 -14.56 -2.80 13.09
CA GLU A 224 -15.70 -3.35 12.34
C GLU A 224 -15.61 -4.87 12.17
N LYS A 225 -14.39 -5.39 11.99
CA LYS A 225 -14.15 -6.84 11.91
C LYS A 225 -14.47 -7.52 13.23
N LYS A 226 -14.10 -6.90 14.36
CA LYS A 226 -14.44 -7.42 15.70
C LYS A 226 -15.95 -7.41 15.93
N ASP A 227 -16.64 -6.33 15.55
CA ASP A 227 -18.10 -6.22 15.68
C ASP A 227 -18.83 -7.28 14.85
N ALA A 228 -18.34 -7.58 13.63
CA ALA A 228 -18.89 -8.63 12.78
C ALA A 228 -18.69 -10.06 13.34
N VAL A 229 -17.61 -10.30 14.09
CA VAL A 229 -17.35 -11.59 14.75
C VAL A 229 -18.16 -11.73 16.03
N ILE A 230 -18.21 -10.68 16.86
CA ILE A 230 -18.99 -10.67 18.11
C ILE A 230 -20.49 -10.76 17.82
N GLY A 231 -20.97 -10.04 16.80
CA GLY A 231 -22.36 -10.11 16.35
C GLY A 231 -22.76 -11.48 15.79
N LYS A 232 -21.81 -12.32 15.35
CA LYS A 232 -22.08 -13.71 14.95
C LYS A 232 -22.09 -14.69 16.13
N VAL A 233 -21.40 -14.40 17.22
CA VAL A 233 -21.38 -15.24 18.44
C VAL A 233 -22.58 -14.93 19.35
N GLY A 234 -23.19 -13.75 19.23
CA GLY A 234 -24.35 -13.32 20.01
C GLY A 234 -25.72 -13.90 19.59
N PHE A 235 -25.78 -14.81 18.60
CA PHE A 235 -27.01 -15.50 18.18
C PHE A 235 -26.88 -17.03 18.29
N VAL A 236 -26.28 -17.50 19.38
CA VAL A 236 -26.40 -18.90 19.83
C VAL A 236 -26.89 -18.89 21.28
N GLU A 237 -28.18 -18.59 21.45
CA GLU A 237 -28.99 -19.02 22.59
C GLU A 237 -30.35 -19.52 22.08
#